data_AF-A0A7U9R6F5-F1
#
_entry.id   AF-A0A7U9R6F5-F1
#
_cell.length_a   1.000
_cell.length_b   1.000
_cell.length_c   1.000
_cell.angle_alpha   90.00
_cell.angle_beta   90.00
_cell.angle_gamma   90.00
#
_symmetry.space_group_name_H-M   'P 1'
#
loop_
_entity.id
_entity.type
_entity.pdbx_description
1 polymer ?
#
loop_
_entity_poly.entity_id
_entity_poly.type
_entity_poly.pdbx_seq_one_letter_code
_entity_poly.pdbx_strand_id
1 'polypeptide(L)'
;MSKMSISLLFSQEFLDFMEYITESTDAVAERTSSSRIKLIHNNVRKIKASEKMGVKYMQLWEEKELIRAEGKAEGKKEGVKEGVKEGKAEMLVRNVEAVMENFGIDQQKACEGLGITVVEYQSAKRSKGN
;
A
#
# COMPACT_ATOMS: atom_id res chain seq x y z
N MET A 1 -15.26 -36.78 17.66
CA MET A 1 -13.98 -37.48 17.90
C MET A 1 -13.25 -36.75 19.01
N SER A 2 -13.04 -37.39 20.16
CA SER A 2 -12.51 -36.76 21.38
C SER A 2 -11.01 -36.46 21.26
N LYS A 3 -10.51 -35.44 21.97
CA LYS A 3 -9.07 -35.14 22.13
C LYS A 3 -8.24 -36.38 22.51
N MET A 4 -8.87 -37.34 23.18
CA MET A 4 -8.27 -38.62 23.60
C MET A 4 -7.88 -39.56 22.44
N SER A 5 -8.44 -39.38 21.24
CA SER A 5 -8.17 -40.23 20.08
C SER A 5 -6.94 -39.79 19.27
N ILE A 6 -6.53 -38.53 19.35
CA ILE A 6 -5.37 -38.01 18.61
C ILE A 6 -4.05 -38.32 19.33
N SER A 7 -4.06 -38.35 20.66
CA SER A 7 -2.90 -38.66 21.50
C SER A 7 -2.36 -40.09 21.35
N LEU A 8 -3.10 -40.99 20.68
CA LEU A 8 -2.68 -42.37 20.40
C LEU A 8 -2.04 -42.55 19.01
N LEU A 9 -2.15 -41.57 18.10
CA LEU A 9 -1.58 -41.65 16.74
C LEU A 9 -0.18 -41.04 16.61
N PHE A 10 0.17 -40.10 17.49
CA PHE A 10 1.42 -39.35 17.41
C PHE A 10 2.18 -39.42 18.72
N SER A 11 3.52 -39.36 18.64
CA SER A 11 4.35 -39.32 19.83
C SER A 11 4.11 -38.03 20.61
N GLN A 12 4.25 -38.10 21.94
CA GLN A 12 4.15 -36.91 22.79
C GLN A 12 5.17 -35.84 22.37
N GLU A 13 6.39 -36.23 21.99
CA GLU A 13 7.41 -35.28 21.49
C GLU A 13 6.96 -34.53 20.23
N PHE A 14 6.24 -35.20 19.31
CA PHE A 14 5.70 -34.54 18.13
C PHE A 14 4.60 -33.53 18.49
N LEU A 15 3.70 -33.90 19.39
CA LEU A 15 2.64 -33.00 19.88
C LEU A 15 3.22 -31.79 20.61
N ASP A 16 4.19 -32.02 21.49
CA ASP A 16 4.94 -30.97 22.19
C ASP A 16 5.65 -30.04 21.20
N PHE A 17 6.22 -30.60 20.12
CA PHE A 17 6.85 -29.80 19.07
C PHE A 17 5.83 -28.94 18.32
N MET A 18 4.66 -29.48 18.00
CA MET A 18 3.58 -28.73 17.34
C MET A 18 3.04 -27.60 18.22
N GLU A 19 2.89 -27.84 19.53
CA GLU A 19 2.56 -26.79 20.51
C GLU A 19 3.67 -25.72 20.54
N TYR A 20 4.95 -26.14 20.60
CA TYR A 20 6.09 -25.23 20.64
C TYR A 20 6.26 -24.36 19.39
N ILE A 21 6.04 -24.88 18.18
CA ILE A 21 6.14 -24.04 16.96
C ILE A 21 4.97 -23.05 16.84
N THR A 22 3.83 -23.38 17.45
CA THR A 22 2.66 -22.50 17.48
C THR A 22 2.88 -21.38 18.50
N GLU A 23 3.46 -21.71 19.65
CA GLU A 23 3.75 -20.78 20.74
C GLU A 23 5.15 -21.03 21.31
N SER A 24 6.17 -20.43 20.68
CA SER A 24 7.58 -20.62 21.04
C SER A 24 8.02 -19.79 22.25
N THR A 25 7.28 -19.89 23.35
CA THR A 25 7.57 -19.20 24.62
C THR A 25 8.41 -20.05 25.55
N ASP A 26 8.99 -19.40 26.56
CA ASP A 26 9.79 -20.04 27.59
C ASP A 26 8.95 -21.07 28.38
N ALA A 27 7.71 -20.69 28.73
CA ALA A 27 6.79 -21.55 29.46
C ALA A 27 6.44 -22.84 28.67
N VAL A 28 6.25 -22.74 27.35
CA VAL A 28 5.97 -23.92 26.51
C VAL A 28 7.22 -24.79 26.36
N ALA A 29 8.40 -24.19 26.19
CA ALA A 29 9.67 -24.91 26.12
C ALA A 29 10.05 -25.63 27.44
N GLU A 30 9.63 -25.10 28.59
CA GLU A 30 9.86 -25.72 29.90
C GLU A 30 8.95 -26.92 30.15
N ARG A 31 7.71 -26.89 29.65
CA ARG A 31 6.70 -27.94 29.84
C ARG A 31 7.02 -29.25 29.11
N THR A 32 7.73 -29.19 27.98
CA THR A 32 8.12 -30.40 27.27
C THR A 32 9.27 -31.13 27.98
N SER A 33 9.28 -32.46 27.87
CA SER A 33 10.40 -33.30 28.30
C SER A 33 11.49 -33.46 27.22
N SER A 34 11.23 -33.04 25.97
CA SER A 34 12.17 -33.21 24.86
C SER A 34 13.39 -32.29 24.98
N SER A 35 14.57 -32.90 25.04
CA SER A 35 15.85 -32.19 25.01
C SER A 35 16.10 -31.49 23.67
N ARG A 36 15.56 -32.02 22.56
CA ARG A 36 15.69 -31.43 21.22
C ARG A 36 14.92 -30.13 21.11
N ILE A 37 13.68 -30.10 21.61
CA ILE A 37 12.85 -28.88 21.62
C ILE A 37 13.51 -27.81 22.50
N LYS A 38 14.03 -28.18 23.68
CA LYS A 38 14.78 -27.28 24.56
C LYS A 38 16.04 -26.72 23.90
N LEU A 39 16.76 -27.54 23.13
CA LEU A 39 17.93 -27.10 22.36
C LEU A 39 17.54 -26.07 21.28
N ILE A 40 16.47 -26.32 20.53
CA ILE A 40 15.93 -25.37 19.54
C ILE A 40 15.61 -24.04 20.22
N HIS A 41 14.89 -24.08 21.33
CA HIS A 41 14.51 -22.89 22.10
C HIS A 41 15.71 -22.08 22.58
N ASN A 42 16.73 -22.74 23.13
CA ASN A 42 17.96 -22.09 23.56
C ASN A 42 18.72 -21.42 22.40
N ASN A 43 18.76 -22.06 21.23
CA ASN A 43 19.38 -21.47 20.05
C ASN A 43 18.61 -20.23 19.57
N VAL A 44 17.27 -20.28 19.55
CA VAL A 44 16.42 -19.13 19.21
C VAL A 44 16.65 -17.98 20.20
N ARG A 45 16.71 -18.26 21.51
CA ARG A 45 17.02 -17.27 22.55
C ARG A 45 18.38 -16.61 22.32
N LYS A 46 19.43 -17.38 22.05
CA LYS A 46 20.77 -16.84 21.75
C LYS A 46 20.78 -15.95 20.51
N ILE A 47 20.07 -16.32 19.46
CA ILE A 47 19.96 -15.51 18.24
C ILE A 47 19.22 -14.20 18.55
N LYS A 48 18.09 -14.27 19.27
CA LYS A 48 17.32 -13.07 19.66
C LYS A 48 18.11 -12.12 20.57
N ALA A 49 18.91 -12.68 21.48
CA ALA A 49 19.78 -11.91 22.38
C ALA A 49 21.09 -11.43 21.70
N SER A 50 21.37 -11.87 20.48
CA SER A 50 22.58 -11.44 19.77
C SER A 50 22.45 -9.99 19.37
N GLU A 51 23.41 -9.17 19.79
CA GLU A 51 23.54 -7.75 19.41
C GLU A 51 23.46 -7.55 17.90
N LYS A 52 24.05 -8.47 17.12
CA LYS A 52 23.98 -8.48 15.65
C LYS A 52 22.54 -8.50 15.12
N MET A 53 21.66 -9.25 15.77
CA MET A 53 20.25 -9.29 15.40
C MET A 53 19.54 -7.99 15.81
N GLY A 54 19.86 -7.45 16.99
CA GLY A 54 19.38 -6.13 17.43
C GLY A 54 19.71 -5.03 16.42
N VAL A 55 20.97 -4.95 15.96
CA VAL A 55 21.41 -4.00 14.94
C VAL A 55 20.67 -4.20 13.62
N LYS A 56 20.49 -5.46 13.17
CA LYS A 56 19.75 -5.76 11.95
C LYS A 56 18.29 -5.29 12.05
N TYR A 57 17.64 -5.49 13.19
CA TYR A 57 16.28 -4.97 13.41
C TYR A 57 16.26 -3.45 13.40
N MET A 58 17.20 -2.78 14.07
CA MET A 58 17.30 -1.32 14.09
C MET A 58 17.45 -0.75 12.68
N GLN A 59 18.34 -1.31 11.86
CA GLN A 59 18.52 -0.92 10.46
C GLN A 59 17.24 -1.11 9.64
N LEU A 60 16.54 -2.24 9.80
CA LEU A 60 15.26 -2.46 9.11
C LEU A 60 14.18 -1.45 9.53
N TRP A 61 14.17 -1.05 10.80
CA TRP A 61 13.27 -0.01 11.29
C TRP A 61 13.61 1.35 10.70
N GLU A 62 14.89 1.73 10.70
CA GLU A 62 15.39 2.98 10.11
C GLU A 62 15.07 3.07 8.62
N GLU A 63 15.34 2.00 7.86
CA GLU A 63 15.03 1.93 6.43
C GLU A 63 13.53 2.06 6.17
N LYS A 64 12.69 1.39 6.99
CA LYS A 64 11.23 1.49 6.88
C LYS A 64 10.71 2.90 7.15
N GLU A 65 11.27 3.60 8.15
CA GLU A 65 10.92 4.99 8.41
C GLU A 65 11.37 5.91 7.29
N LEU A 66 12.57 5.69 6.75
CA LEU A 66 13.11 6.45 5.62
C LEU A 66 12.22 6.31 4.38
N ILE A 67 11.89 5.07 3.97
CA ILE A 67 11.01 4.80 2.82
C ILE A 67 9.65 5.49 3.00
N ARG A 68 9.09 5.46 4.22
CA ARG A 68 7.82 6.15 4.50
C ARG A 68 7.96 7.66 4.38
N ALA A 69 9.06 8.23 4.86
CA ALA A 69 9.32 9.66 4.76
C ALA A 69 9.50 10.11 3.30
N GLU A 70 10.29 9.36 2.52
CA GLU A 70 10.50 9.58 1.10
C GLU A 70 9.20 9.48 0.32
N GLY A 71 8.40 8.43 0.52
CA GLY A 71 7.11 8.28 -0.15
C GLY A 71 6.13 9.41 0.17
N LYS A 72 6.12 9.94 1.41
CA LYS A 72 5.32 11.12 1.76
C LYS A 72 5.82 12.39 1.05
N ALA A 73 7.14 12.57 0.97
CA ALA A 73 7.73 13.73 0.33
C ALA A 73 7.48 13.73 -1.18
N GLU A 74 7.67 12.57 -1.83
CA GLU A 74 7.40 12.37 -3.25
C GLU A 74 5.92 12.56 -3.57
N GLY A 75 5.03 11.88 -2.83
CA GLY A 75 3.59 12.03 -3.02
C GLY A 75 3.10 13.47 -2.84
N LYS A 76 3.66 14.22 -1.88
CA LYS A 76 3.36 15.67 -1.73
C LYS A 76 3.83 16.47 -2.93
N LYS A 77 5.03 16.20 -3.44
CA LYS A 77 5.60 16.90 -4.60
C LYS A 77 4.79 16.64 -5.86
N GLU A 78 4.42 15.39 -6.11
CA GLU A 78 3.59 14.99 -7.25
C GLU A 78 2.18 15.59 -7.14
N GLY A 79 1.56 15.50 -5.96
CA GLY A 79 0.23 16.07 -5.72
C GLY A 79 0.19 17.59 -5.94
N VAL A 80 1.21 18.33 -5.47
CA VAL A 80 1.32 19.77 -5.75
C VAL A 80 1.47 20.04 -7.25
N LYS A 81 2.30 19.25 -7.95
CA LYS A 81 2.51 19.43 -9.38
C LYS A 81 1.23 19.20 -10.19
N GLU A 82 0.51 18.11 -9.92
CA GLU A 82 -0.74 17.81 -10.63
C GLU A 82 -1.83 18.82 -10.24
N GLY A 83 -1.99 19.15 -8.96
CA GLY A 83 -2.96 20.16 -8.53
C GLY A 83 -2.72 21.55 -9.14
N VAL A 84 -1.47 21.98 -9.30
CA VAL A 84 -1.15 23.22 -10.02
C VAL A 84 -1.52 23.14 -11.50
N LYS A 85 -1.31 22.00 -12.14
CA LYS A 85 -1.63 21.79 -13.54
C LYS A 85 -3.15 21.77 -13.77
N GLU A 86 -3.89 21.04 -12.94
CA GLU A 86 -5.36 21.01 -12.95
C GLU A 86 -5.93 22.40 -12.68
N GLY A 87 -5.47 23.09 -11.64
CA GLY A 87 -5.93 24.44 -11.32
C GLY A 87 -5.65 25.45 -12.44
N LYS A 88 -4.51 25.34 -13.13
CA LYS A 88 -4.23 26.16 -14.33
C LYS A 88 -5.19 25.83 -15.48
N ALA A 89 -5.49 24.55 -15.72
CA ALA A 89 -6.42 24.14 -16.76
C ALA A 89 -7.85 24.65 -16.48
N GLU A 90 -8.33 24.49 -15.24
CA GLU A 90 -9.63 25.02 -14.81
C GLU A 90 -9.70 26.54 -14.95
N MET A 91 -8.65 27.25 -14.53
CA MET A 91 -8.58 28.71 -14.67
C MET A 91 -8.62 29.14 -16.14
N LEU A 92 -7.89 28.45 -17.02
CA LEU A 92 -7.92 28.73 -18.45
C LEU A 92 -9.32 28.54 -19.04
N VAL A 93 -10.01 27.45 -18.71
CA VAL A 93 -11.40 27.21 -19.17
C VAL A 93 -12.32 28.32 -18.69
N ARG A 94 -12.31 28.64 -17.39
CA ARG A 94 -13.14 29.71 -16.82
C ARG A 94 -12.88 31.06 -17.47
N ASN A 95 -11.61 31.40 -17.72
CA ASN A 95 -11.26 32.66 -18.36
C ASN A 95 -11.80 32.74 -19.80
N VAL A 96 -11.72 31.65 -20.56
CA VAL A 96 -12.28 31.59 -21.92
C VAL A 96 -13.81 31.69 -21.89
N GLU A 97 -14.46 30.96 -20.99
CA GLU A 97 -15.93 31.02 -20.82
C GLU A 97 -16.39 32.44 -20.47
N ALA A 98 -15.72 33.11 -19.53
CA ALA A 98 -16.04 34.50 -19.16
C ALA A 98 -15.85 35.47 -20.33
N VAL A 99 -14.81 35.28 -21.15
CA VAL A 99 -14.61 36.08 -22.38
C VAL A 99 -15.73 35.82 -23.38
N MET A 100 -16.08 34.55 -23.64
CA MET A 100 -17.18 34.21 -24.55
C MET A 100 -18.50 34.85 -24.10
N GLU A 101 -18.81 34.81 -22.81
CA GLU A 101 -19.99 35.46 -22.23
C GLU A 101 -19.95 36.98 -22.41
N ASN A 102 -18.84 37.63 -22.06
CA ASN A 102 -18.67 39.08 -22.21
C ASN A 102 -18.84 39.57 -23.65
N PHE A 103 -18.45 38.76 -24.64
CA PHE A 103 -18.62 39.07 -26.06
C PHE A 103 -19.93 38.53 -26.65
N GLY A 104 -20.78 37.87 -25.85
CA GLY A 104 -22.03 37.28 -26.32
C GLY A 104 -21.82 36.22 -27.40
N ILE A 105 -20.70 35.50 -27.35
CA ILE A 105 -20.33 34.43 -28.28
C ILE A 105 -20.90 33.12 -27.74
N ASP A 106 -22.02 32.69 -28.31
CA ASP A 106 -22.59 31.38 -28.07
C ASP A 106 -21.92 30.30 -28.95
N GLN A 107 -22.27 29.03 -28.71
CA GLN A 107 -21.72 27.90 -29.45
C GLN A 107 -21.94 28.00 -30.96
N GLN A 108 -23.04 28.61 -31.38
CA GLN A 108 -23.37 28.74 -32.80
C GLN A 108 -22.47 29.78 -33.47
N LYS A 109 -22.33 30.97 -32.87
CA LYS A 109 -21.39 32.01 -33.33
C LYS A 109 -19.94 31.55 -33.33
N ALA A 110 -19.54 30.76 -32.33
CA ALA A 110 -18.20 30.18 -32.29
C ALA A 110 -17.96 29.20 -33.45
N CYS A 111 -18.94 28.34 -33.77
CA CYS A 111 -18.86 27.43 -34.90
C CYS A 111 -18.85 28.18 -36.24
N GLU A 112 -19.70 29.20 -36.38
CA GLU A 112 -19.74 30.09 -37.56
C GLU A 112 -18.40 30.79 -37.78
N GLY A 113 -17.79 31.35 -36.72
CA GLY A 113 -16.49 32.02 -36.80
C GLY A 113 -15.32 31.07 -37.15
N LEU A 114 -15.46 29.78 -36.87
CA LEU A 114 -14.49 28.73 -37.23
C LEU A 114 -14.79 28.08 -38.59
N GLY A 115 -15.89 28.47 -39.25
CA GLY A 115 -16.30 27.90 -40.54
C GLY A 115 -16.78 26.44 -40.46
N ILE A 116 -17.29 26.01 -39.31
CA ILE A 116 -17.80 24.64 -39.09
C ILE A 116 -19.24 24.66 -38.62
N THR A 117 -19.94 23.53 -38.73
CA THR A 117 -21.29 23.38 -38.18
C THR A 117 -21.28 22.86 -36.74
N VAL A 118 -22.32 23.20 -35.98
CA VAL A 118 -22.52 22.68 -34.61
C VAL A 118 -22.60 21.15 -34.60
N VAL A 119 -23.13 20.54 -35.67
CA VAL A 119 -23.25 19.09 -35.82
C VAL A 119 -21.87 18.43 -35.95
N GLU A 120 -20.99 18.99 -36.77
CA GLU A 120 -19.60 18.52 -36.92
C GLU A 120 -18.84 18.61 -35.59
N TYR A 121 -18.99 19.72 -34.87
CA TYR A 121 -18.40 19.89 -33.54
C TYR A 121 -18.91 18.85 -32.53
N GLN A 122 -20.23 18.67 -32.42
CA GLN A 122 -20.85 17.70 -31.50
C GLN A 122 -20.40 16.26 -31.80
N SER A 123 -20.27 15.92 -33.08
CA SER A 123 -19.82 14.60 -33.53
C SER A 123 -18.36 14.35 -33.16
N ALA A 124 -17.49 15.35 -33.33
CA ALA A 124 -16.09 15.30 -32.93
C ALA A 124 -15.89 15.25 -31.39
N LYS A 125 -16.75 15.91 -30.62
CA LYS A 125 -16.71 15.86 -29.15
C LYS A 125 -17.07 14.47 -28.62
N ARG A 126 -18.05 13.80 -29.25
CA ARG A 126 -18.48 12.44 -28.87
C ARG A 126 -17.43 11.38 -29.19
N SER A 127 -16.67 11.53 -30.28
CA SER A 127 -15.63 10.56 -30.65
C SER A 127 -14.37 10.60 -29.77
N LYS A 128 -14.15 11.70 -29.02
CA LYS A 128 -13.06 11.82 -28.02
C LYS A 128 -13.41 11.31 -26.62
N GLY A 129 -14.67 10.95 -26.38
CA GLY A 129 -15.15 10.46 -25.08
C GLY A 129 -15.11 8.94 -24.89
N ASN A 130 -14.52 8.20 -25.83
CA ASN A 130 -14.26 6.75 -25.76
C ASN A 130 -12.76 6.48 -25.68
#